data_AF-A0A2D9B6Z5-F1
#
_entry.id   AF-A0A2D9B6Z5-F1
#
_cell.length_a   1.000
_cell.length_b   1.000
_cell.length_c   1.000
_cell.angle_alpha   90.00
_cell.angle_beta   90.00
_cell.angle_gamma   90.00
#
_symmetry.space_group_name_H-M   'P 1'
#
loop_
_entity.id
_entity.type
_entity.pdbx_description
1 polymer ?
#
loop_
_entity_poly.entity_id
_entity_poly.type
_entity_poly.pdbx_seq_one_letter_code
_entity_poly.pdbx_strand_id
1 'polypeptide(L)'
;MLHRISLEHILFLDIETVPQFENYHDLDATTQQLWEQKTQYQRKEEFTAEAFYDRAGIWAEFGKIICISVGFFKMKGDVRNFRVTSFHGEENTLLREFKNLLETHFNKPQHLLCAHNGKE
;
A
#
# COMPACT_ATOMS: atom_id res chain seq x y z
N MET A 1 -18.79 -16.69 8.70
CA MET A 1 -18.44 -15.97 7.46
C MET A 1 -17.11 -16.48 6.89
N LEU A 2 -16.01 -16.44 7.64
CA LEU A 2 -14.67 -16.91 7.19
C LEU A 2 -14.61 -18.36 6.68
N HIS A 3 -15.33 -19.31 7.28
CA HIS A 3 -15.34 -20.72 6.82
C HIS A 3 -16.01 -20.96 5.46
N ARG A 4 -16.63 -19.93 4.86
CA ARG A 4 -17.28 -20.03 3.54
C ARG A 4 -16.43 -19.44 2.41
N ILE A 5 -15.26 -18.87 2.73
CA ILE A 5 -14.37 -18.25 1.76
C ILE A 5 -13.25 -19.25 1.44
N SER A 6 -13.10 -19.60 0.16
CA SER A 6 -11.95 -20.41 -0.27
C SER A 6 -10.68 -19.58 -0.17
N LEU A 7 -9.66 -20.13 0.49
CA LEU A 7 -8.38 -19.45 0.70
C LEU A 7 -7.61 -19.22 -0.61
N GLU A 8 -7.93 -19.96 -1.67
CA GLU A 8 -7.40 -19.73 -3.02
C GLU A 8 -7.98 -18.49 -3.70
N HIS A 9 -9.10 -17.96 -3.18
CA HIS A 9 -9.73 -16.75 -3.71
C HIS A 9 -9.26 -15.48 -3.00
N ILE A 10 -8.43 -15.59 -1.96
CA ILE A 10 -7.93 -14.43 -1.22
C ILE A 10 -6.53 -14.07 -1.70
N LEU A 11 -6.35 -12.84 -2.13
CA LEU A 11 -5.04 -12.22 -2.33
C LEU A 11 -4.73 -11.36 -1.11
N PHE A 12 -3.76 -11.82 -0.32
CA PHE A 12 -3.22 -11.05 0.79
C PHE A 12 -2.29 -9.98 0.22
N LEU A 13 -2.47 -8.74 0.62
CA LEU A 13 -1.78 -7.58 0.08
C LEU A 13 -1.14 -6.80 1.22
N ASP A 14 0.11 -6.41 1.01
CA ASP A 14 0.85 -5.51 1.87
C ASP A 14 1.67 -4.53 1.01
N ILE A 15 1.85 -3.31 1.49
CA ILE A 15 2.57 -2.25 0.75
C ILE A 15 3.55 -1.53 1.65
N GLU A 16 4.65 -1.07 1.06
CA GLU A 16 5.60 -0.17 1.74
C GLU A 16 5.68 1.14 0.98
N THR A 17 5.75 2.24 1.74
CA THR A 17 5.74 3.60 1.22
C THR A 17 6.91 4.40 1.78
N VAL A 18 7.30 5.43 1.03
CA VAL A 18 8.27 6.45 1.46
C VAL A 18 7.70 7.83 1.15
N PRO A 19 8.23 8.92 1.73
CA PRO A 19 7.89 10.28 1.30
C PRO A 19 8.09 10.48 -0.21
N GLN A 20 7.23 11.29 -0.84
CA GLN A 20 7.37 11.63 -2.27
C GLN A 20 8.72 12.32 -2.55
N PHE A 21 9.10 13.23 -1.67
CA PHE A 21 10.38 13.93 -1.66
C PHE A 21 11.14 13.63 -0.36
N GLU A 22 12.47 13.67 -0.41
CA GLU A 22 13.31 13.41 0.76
C GLU A 22 13.16 14.52 1.81
N ASN A 23 13.09 15.78 1.37
CA ASN A 23 13.04 16.92 2.27
C ASN A 23 11.72 17.69 2.12
N TYR A 24 11.26 18.27 3.23
CA TYR A 24 10.07 19.14 3.27
C TYR A 24 10.18 20.33 2.31
N HIS A 25 11.38 20.89 2.16
CA HIS A 25 11.63 22.04 1.28
C HIS A 25 11.58 21.71 -0.22
N ASP A 26 11.62 20.44 -0.58
CA ASP A 26 11.48 20.00 -1.97
C ASP A 26 10.00 19.96 -2.41
N LEU A 27 9.07 20.04 -1.45
CA LEU A 27 7.63 20.16 -1.73
C LEU A 27 7.29 21.53 -2.32
N ASP A 28 6.33 21.57 -3.23
CA ASP A 28 5.73 22.82 -3.66
C ASP A 28 4.91 23.47 -2.53
N ALA A 29 4.67 24.78 -2.63
CA ALA A 29 4.00 25.57 -1.60
C ALA A 29 2.59 25.05 -1.24
N THR A 30 1.85 24.50 -2.21
CA THR A 30 0.52 23.95 -1.98
C THR A 30 0.63 22.67 -1.13
N THR A 31 1.55 21.79 -1.50
CA THR A 31 1.78 20.53 -0.78
C THR A 31 2.30 20.77 0.64
N GLN A 32 3.17 21.76 0.85
CA GLN A 32 3.61 22.19 2.19
C GLN A 32 2.44 22.64 3.07
N GLN A 33 1.54 23.47 2.52
CA GLN A 33 0.34 23.93 3.24
C GLN A 33 -0.60 22.77 3.58
N LEU A 34 -0.82 21.85 2.63
CA LEU A 34 -1.64 20.66 2.85
C LEU A 34 -1.04 19.75 3.92
N TRP A 35 0.28 19.56 3.91
CA TRP A 35 0.99 18.78 4.93
C TRP A 35 0.81 19.38 6.32
N GLU A 36 1.00 20.69 6.44
CA GLU A 36 0.87 21.40 7.71
C GLU A 36 -0.55 21.25 8.30
N GLN A 37 -1.58 21.38 7.46
CA GLN A 37 -2.98 21.23 7.86
C GLN A 37 -3.31 19.78 8.21
N LYS A 38 -2.90 18.82 7.36
CA LYS A 38 -3.21 17.39 7.55
C LYS A 38 -2.58 16.86 8.84
N THR A 39 -1.37 17.28 9.17
CA THR A 39 -0.62 16.74 10.31
C THR A 39 -0.84 17.47 11.63
N GLN A 40 -1.53 18.61 11.61
CA GLN A 40 -1.75 19.46 12.79
C GLN A 40 -2.24 18.67 14.01
N TYR A 41 -3.17 17.73 13.81
CA TYR A 41 -3.72 16.92 14.89
C TYR A 41 -2.71 15.95 15.54
N GLN A 42 -1.68 15.50 14.80
CA GLN A 42 -0.63 14.61 15.33
C GLN A 42 0.55 15.39 15.88
N ARG A 43 1.02 16.43 15.17
CA ARG A 43 2.19 17.22 15.58
C ARG A 43 1.92 18.10 16.80
N LYS A 44 0.65 18.45 17.05
CA LYS A 44 0.22 19.41 18.09
C LYS A 44 1.06 20.70 18.01
N GLU A 45 1.44 21.27 19.14
CA GLU A 45 2.36 22.41 19.23
C GLU A 45 3.81 21.96 19.53
N GLU A 46 4.09 20.66 19.48
CA GLU A 46 5.39 20.08 19.85
C GLU A 46 6.39 20.08 18.68
N PHE A 47 5.90 19.92 17.45
CA PHE A 47 6.74 19.84 16.25
C PHE A 47 6.29 20.84 15.17
N THR A 48 7.26 21.41 14.46
CA THR A 48 7.01 22.12 13.20
C THR A 48 6.60 21.14 12.11
N ALA A 49 5.95 21.62 11.05
CA ALA A 49 5.56 20.78 9.92
C ALA A 49 6.79 20.11 9.26
N GLU A 50 7.90 20.84 9.15
CA GLU A 50 9.18 20.35 8.66
C GLU A 50 9.77 19.26 9.55
N ALA A 51 9.84 19.49 10.87
CA ALA A 51 10.42 18.53 11.81
C ALA A 51 9.62 17.22 11.91
N PHE A 52 8.37 17.23 11.46
CA PHE A 52 7.48 16.06 11.44
C PHE A 52 7.47 15.32 10.09
N TYR A 53 8.19 15.85 9.08
CA TYR A 53 8.09 15.39 7.68
C TYR A 53 8.66 13.99 7.43
N ASP A 54 9.52 13.48 8.30
CA ASP A 54 10.04 12.10 8.25
C ASP A 54 8.93 11.03 8.17
N ARG A 55 7.73 11.37 8.65
CA ARG A 55 6.52 10.53 8.66
C ARG A 55 5.66 10.67 7.41
N ALA A 56 6.04 11.47 6.43
CA ALA A 56 5.20 11.77 5.26
C ALA A 56 4.75 10.52 4.49
N GLY A 57 5.58 9.47 4.47
CA GLY A 57 5.23 8.19 3.83
C GLY A 57 3.99 7.50 4.40
N ILE A 58 3.54 7.83 5.62
CA ILE A 58 2.36 7.22 6.26
C ILE A 58 1.06 7.65 5.55
N TRP A 59 1.02 8.85 4.98
CA TRP A 59 -0.16 9.39 4.32
C TRP A 59 -0.07 9.21 2.81
N ALA A 60 -1.12 8.65 2.21
CA ALA A 60 -1.16 8.40 0.77
C ALA A 60 -0.97 9.65 -0.08
N GLU A 61 -1.38 10.83 0.41
CA GLU A 61 -1.24 12.10 -0.30
C GLU A 61 0.20 12.62 -0.34
N PHE A 62 1.08 12.16 0.57
CA PHE A 62 2.46 12.65 0.73
C PHE A 62 3.52 11.55 0.60
N GLY A 63 3.08 10.30 0.49
CA GLY A 63 3.91 9.15 0.22
C GLY A 63 3.85 8.70 -1.24
N LYS A 64 4.77 7.81 -1.59
CA LYS A 64 4.77 7.00 -2.81
C LYS A 64 5.02 5.54 -2.44
N ILE A 65 4.39 4.64 -3.16
CA ILE A 65 4.56 3.19 -3.00
C ILE A 65 5.88 2.78 -3.63
N ILE A 66 6.69 2.04 -2.89
CA ILE A 66 7.98 1.52 -3.36
C ILE A 66 8.00 0.00 -3.47
N CYS A 67 7.06 -0.66 -2.80
CA CYS A 67 6.93 -2.10 -2.80
C CYS A 67 5.46 -2.50 -2.63
N ILE A 68 5.05 -3.51 -3.38
CA ILE A 68 3.79 -4.22 -3.19
C ILE A 68 4.13 -5.69 -3.07
N SER A 69 3.76 -6.32 -1.96
CA SER A 69 3.88 -7.76 -1.79
C SER A 69 2.49 -8.39 -1.74
N VAL A 70 2.33 -9.47 -2.49
CA VAL A 70 1.10 -10.25 -2.49
C VAL A 70 1.34 -11.70 -2.14
N GLY A 71 0.45 -12.26 -1.34
CA GLY A 71 0.43 -13.65 -0.94
C GLY A 71 -0.87 -14.32 -1.36
N PHE A 72 -0.82 -15.55 -1.83
CA PHE A 72 -2.02 -16.32 -2.13
C PHE A 72 -1.79 -17.82 -1.99
N PHE A 73 -2.87 -18.56 -1.75
CA PHE A 73 -2.81 -20.01 -1.67
C PHE A 73 -3.10 -20.65 -3.02
N LYS A 74 -2.34 -21.71 -3.33
CA LYS A 74 -2.59 -22.59 -4.46
C LYS A 74 -2.63 -24.03 -3.98
N MET A 75 -3.69 -24.75 -4.33
CA MET A 75 -3.82 -26.17 -4.02
C MET A 75 -3.11 -27.00 -5.09
N LYS A 76 -2.35 -28.02 -4.65
CA LYS A 76 -1.76 -29.03 -5.52
C LYS A 76 -2.13 -30.40 -4.94
N GLY A 77 -3.25 -30.95 -5.40
CA GLY A 77 -3.91 -32.06 -4.71
C GLY A 77 -4.36 -31.60 -3.33
N ASP A 78 -4.05 -32.39 -2.30
CA ASP A 78 -4.39 -32.06 -0.91
C ASP A 78 -3.38 -31.12 -0.22
N VAL A 79 -2.33 -30.71 -0.93
CA VAL A 79 -1.27 -29.85 -0.37
C VAL A 79 -1.54 -28.38 -0.68
N ARG A 80 -1.63 -27.59 0.39
CA ARG A 80 -1.74 -26.13 0.33
C ARG A 80 -0.36 -25.48 0.25
N ASN A 81 -0.10 -24.73 -0.81
CA ASN A 81 1.12 -23.95 -0.98
C ASN A 81 0.80 -22.46 -0.88
N PHE A 82 1.53 -21.74 -0.02
CA PHE A 82 1.50 -20.29 0.00
C PHE A 82 2.55 -19.74 -0.96
N ARG A 83 2.14 -18.89 -1.89
CA ARG A 83 3.03 -18.23 -2.85
C ARG A 83 3.08 -16.75 -2.53
N VAL A 84 4.27 -16.19 -2.62
CA VAL A 84 4.53 -14.77 -2.42
C VAL A 84 5.18 -14.21 -3.68
N THR A 85 4.71 -13.05 -4.10
CA THR A 85 5.29 -12.25 -5.18
C THR A 85 5.43 -10.82 -4.69
N SER A 86 6.58 -10.21 -4.93
CA SER A 86 6.83 -8.80 -4.58
C SER A 86 7.17 -8.01 -5.85
N PHE A 87 6.60 -6.82 -5.96
CA PHE A 87 6.87 -5.81 -6.98
C PHE A 87 7.58 -4.64 -6.30
N HIS A 88 8.64 -4.11 -6.88
CA HIS A 88 9.39 -3.01 -6.29
C HIS A 88 10.05 -2.13 -7.36
N GLY A 89 10.38 -0.89 -7.00
CA GLY A 89 11.04 0.07 -7.88
C GLY A 89 10.17 1.31 -8.11
N GLU A 90 10.16 1.81 -9.35
CA GLU A 90 9.37 2.99 -9.70
C GLU A 90 7.86 2.74 -9.59
N GLU A 91 7.15 3.63 -8.91
CA GLU A 91 5.73 3.48 -8.56
C GLU A 91 4.86 3.20 -9.79
N ASN A 92 5.10 3.90 -10.91
CA ASN A 92 4.31 3.68 -12.13
C ASN A 92 4.45 2.26 -12.68
N THR A 93 5.66 1.70 -12.62
CA THR A 93 5.95 0.36 -13.12
C THR A 93 5.34 -0.68 -12.20
N LEU A 94 5.60 -0.61 -10.89
CA LEU A 94 5.09 -1.60 -9.94
C LEU A 94 3.54 -1.60 -9.89
N LEU A 95 2.90 -0.43 -10.04
CA LEU A 95 1.42 -0.36 -10.07
C LEU A 95 0.87 -1.02 -11.32
N ARG A 96 1.54 -0.90 -12.48
CA ARG A 96 1.14 -1.60 -13.71
C ARG A 96 1.31 -3.10 -13.59
N GLU A 97 2.41 -3.56 -13.00
CA GLU A 97 2.66 -4.98 -12.78
C GLU A 97 1.65 -5.59 -11.82
N PHE A 98 1.38 -4.92 -10.70
CA PHE A 98 0.34 -5.34 -9.75
C PHE A 98 -1.04 -5.36 -10.40
N LYS A 99 -1.39 -4.33 -11.17
CA LYS A 99 -2.63 -4.30 -11.97
C LYS A 99 -2.72 -5.51 -12.90
N ASN A 100 -1.66 -5.83 -13.63
CA ASN A 100 -1.65 -6.98 -14.54
C ASN A 100 -1.87 -8.31 -13.79
N LEU A 101 -1.32 -8.46 -12.58
CA LEU A 101 -1.59 -9.63 -11.73
C LEU A 101 -3.07 -9.71 -11.35
N LEU A 102 -3.69 -8.60 -10.95
CA LEU A 102 -5.11 -8.56 -10.61
C LEU A 102 -5.97 -8.92 -11.81
N GLU A 103 -5.74 -8.29 -12.96
CA GLU A 103 -6.50 -8.51 -14.20
C GLU A 103 -6.31 -9.92 -14.77
N THR A 104 -5.18 -10.58 -14.51
CA THR A 104 -4.91 -11.92 -15.05
C THR A 104 -5.37 -13.03 -14.11
N HIS A 105 -5.20 -12.85 -12.80
CA HIS A 105 -5.35 -13.93 -11.82
C HIS A 105 -6.45 -13.68 -10.78
N PHE A 106 -6.73 -12.42 -10.43
CA PHE A 106 -7.63 -12.06 -9.32
C PHE A 106 -8.81 -11.17 -9.77
N ASN A 107 -9.41 -11.46 -10.93
CA ASN A 107 -10.42 -10.60 -11.59
C ASN A 107 -11.89 -11.07 -11.51
N LYS A 108 -12.19 -12.14 -10.76
CA LYS A 108 -13.53 -12.75 -10.69
C LYS A 108 -14.28 -12.29 -9.45
N PRO A 109 -15.62 -12.31 -9.43
CA PRO A 109 -16.41 -11.84 -8.29
C PRO A 109 -16.14 -12.54 -6.95
N GLN A 110 -15.66 -13.79 -6.99
CA GLN A 110 -15.29 -14.52 -5.78
C GLN A 110 -13.93 -14.12 -5.19
N HIS A 111 -13.09 -13.40 -5.95
CA HIS A 111 -11.76 -13.01 -5.50
C HIS A 111 -11.84 -11.81 -4.57
N LEU A 112 -11.08 -11.87 -3.48
CA LEU A 112 -11.07 -10.86 -2.42
C LEU A 112 -9.65 -10.37 -2.18
N LEU A 113 -9.51 -9.07 -1.99
CA LEU A 113 -8.28 -8.46 -1.49
C LEU A 113 -8.34 -8.40 0.03
N CYS A 114 -7.28 -8.84 0.69
CA CYS A 114 -7.16 -8.78 2.14
C CYS A 114 -5.87 -8.05 2.50
N ALA A 115 -5.99 -6.87 3.11
CA ALA A 115 -4.86 -6.07 3.58
C ALA A 115 -5.11 -5.57 5.00
N HIS A 116 -4.03 -5.31 5.73
CA HIS A 116 -4.12 -4.65 7.03
C HIS A 116 -4.55 -3.18 6.82
N ASN A 117 -5.62 -2.74 7.50
CA ASN A 117 -6.29 -1.45 7.23
C ASN A 117 -6.72 -1.24 5.77
N GLY A 118 -6.82 -2.31 4.98
CA GLY A 118 -7.44 -2.28 3.66
C GLY A 118 -8.94 -2.06 3.84
N LYS A 119 -9.45 -0.96 3.29
CA LYS A 119 -10.89 -0.74 3.23
C LYS A 119 -11.46 -1.58 2.09
N GLU A 120 -12.39 -2.48 2.42
CA GLU A 120 -13.24 -3.20 1.47
C GLU A 120 -14.31 -2.26 0.88
#